data_AF-A0A4Z0HSN5-F1
#
_entry.id   AF-A0A4Z0HSN5-F1
#
_cell.length_a   1.000
_cell.length_b   1.000
_cell.length_c   1.000
_cell.angle_alpha   90.00
_cell.angle_beta   90.00
_cell.angle_gamma   90.00
#
_symmetry.space_group_name_H-M   'P 1'
#
loop_
_entity.id
_entity.type
_entity.pdbx_description
1 polymer ?
#
loop_
_entity_poly.entity_id
_entity_poly.type
_entity_poly.pdbx_seq_one_letter_code
_entity_poly.pdbx_strand_id
1 'polypeptide(L)'
;MSLVAVSLAATILLHGLLLGRPMTVPHGATAAAAVMLGAFAVVIGHPADGWICLVLAAAMLVRPRASKAQPGALPAVSTLVDRTTRDPLAPFAMCSDKSYVFSADGTAALAYRALAGMAVVSGDPIGNRARYGEVVATFAALCRARGWRMVVLGASERRLTLWRDRAATGGRLRAVPIGRDVVVEVNDFDLVGRRRRNLRQAVQRTHNAGVSTEVVAESDIDGVLREELLDVMRQSGKAVTAERGFSMMLGGTLSGRYPGVWLIYGRDRAGRIQAFQRYVGAGGGTELSLDLPWRRSGAPNGIDERLTVDMITWARSHKGERVSLAFAPFPELFGDDRSGEVIVRVLRTLAHVGDRLIKLESLYRYVRKFDAMAERRYVLLPLIDVIPAAAALLTLELTPHRSTHLTSTFR
;
A
#
# COMPACT_ATOMS: atom_id res chain seq x y z
N MET A 1 27.78 -7.02 33.80
CA MET A 1 26.38 -6.86 33.32
C MET A 1 25.87 -5.43 33.48
N SER A 2 26.10 -4.77 34.62
CA SER A 2 25.72 -3.37 34.90
C SER A 2 26.25 -2.35 33.88
N LEU A 3 27.56 -2.36 33.58
CA LEU A 3 28.17 -1.42 32.63
C LEU A 3 27.59 -1.55 31.20
N VAL A 4 27.28 -2.77 30.78
CA VAL A 4 26.67 -3.05 29.47
C VAL A 4 25.26 -2.48 29.39
N ALA A 5 24.44 -2.69 30.42
CA ALA A 5 23.08 -2.18 30.47
C ALA A 5 23.02 -0.64 30.50
N VAL A 6 23.90 -0.02 31.30
CA VAL A 6 24.01 1.45 31.37
C VAL A 6 24.48 2.03 30.03
N SER A 7 25.51 1.43 29.41
CA SER A 7 26.00 1.85 28.09
C SER A 7 24.92 1.72 27.02
N LEU A 8 24.17 0.61 27.02
CA LEU A 8 23.07 0.39 26.09
C LEU A 8 21.93 1.40 26.31
N ALA A 9 21.52 1.63 27.56
CA ALA A 9 20.50 2.63 27.90
C ALA A 9 20.91 4.04 27.47
N ALA A 10 22.16 4.44 27.75
CA ALA A 10 22.72 5.72 27.33
C ALA A 10 22.75 5.85 25.81
N THR A 11 23.15 4.79 25.10
CA THR A 11 23.16 4.76 23.63
C THR A 11 21.76 4.92 23.05
N ILE A 12 20.76 4.25 23.62
CA ILE A 12 19.34 4.36 23.21
C ILE A 12 18.84 5.79 23.41
N LEU A 13 19.10 6.38 24.58
CA LEU A 13 18.70 7.75 24.88
C LEU A 13 19.37 8.74 23.95
N LEU A 14 20.69 8.65 23.78
CA LEU A 14 21.45 9.52 22.88
C LEU A 14 20.94 9.40 21.44
N HIS A 15 20.72 8.18 20.96
CA HIS A 15 20.17 7.98 19.62
C HIS A 15 18.77 8.59 19.47
N GLY A 16 17.90 8.41 20.47
CA GLY A 16 16.56 9.00 20.48
C GLY A 16 16.58 10.55 20.50
N LEU A 17 17.50 11.14 21.26
CA LEU A 17 17.70 12.58 21.33
C LEU A 17 18.27 13.14 20.02
N LEU A 18 19.25 12.47 19.42
CA LEU A 18 19.81 12.84 18.11
C LEU A 18 18.75 12.78 17.00
N LEU A 19 17.80 11.86 17.11
CA LEU A 19 16.64 11.80 16.21
C LEU A 19 15.58 12.86 16.50
N GLY A 20 15.65 13.62 17.60
CA GLY A 20 14.63 14.61 17.97
C GLY A 20 13.30 13.98 18.41
N ARG A 21 13.34 12.81 19.07
CA ARG A 21 12.13 12.13 19.56
C ARG A 21 11.42 12.99 20.62
N PRO A 22 10.12 13.30 20.44
CA PRO A 22 9.39 14.11 21.42
C PRO A 22 9.15 13.32 22.71
N MET A 23 9.61 13.87 23.84
CA MET A 23 9.34 13.31 25.17
C MET A 23 8.03 13.91 25.70
N THR A 24 7.04 13.06 25.98
CA THR A 24 5.74 13.51 26.52
C THR A 24 5.43 12.85 27.85
N VAL A 25 4.42 13.33 28.57
CA VAL A 25 3.99 12.75 29.86
C VAL A 25 3.79 11.21 29.79
N PRO A 26 3.12 10.64 28.77
CA PRO A 26 3.05 9.18 28.61
C PRO A 26 4.39 8.45 28.43
N HIS A 27 5.45 9.10 27.95
CA HIS A 27 6.78 8.49 27.84
C HIS A 27 7.41 8.42 29.23
N GLY A 28 7.38 9.55 29.95
CA GLY A 28 7.87 9.64 31.33
C GLY A 28 7.16 8.66 32.26
N ALA A 29 5.83 8.56 32.19
CA ALA A 29 5.06 7.64 33.02
C ALA A 29 5.45 6.17 32.78
N THR A 30 5.56 5.73 31.52
CA THR A 30 5.95 4.34 31.21
C THR A 30 7.41 4.05 31.57
N ALA A 31 8.31 5.03 31.41
CA ALA A 31 9.70 4.89 31.80
C ALA A 31 9.84 4.81 33.33
N ALA A 32 9.11 5.66 34.07
CA ALA A 32 9.07 5.63 35.53
C ALA A 32 8.52 4.30 36.06
N ALA A 33 7.45 3.77 35.46
CA ALA A 33 6.91 2.46 35.81
C ALA A 33 7.94 1.33 35.59
N ALA A 34 8.68 1.36 34.47
CA ALA A 34 9.75 0.40 34.22
C ALA A 34 10.89 0.53 35.25
N VAL A 35 11.29 1.75 35.63
CA VAL A 35 12.29 1.96 36.68
C VAL A 35 11.81 1.42 38.03
N MET A 36 10.54 1.68 38.41
CA MET A 36 9.96 1.18 39.66
C MET A 36 9.91 -0.34 39.69
N LEU A 37 9.51 -0.98 38.58
CA LEU A 37 9.52 -2.43 38.44
C LEU A 37 10.94 -3.01 38.54
N GLY A 38 11.91 -2.34 37.92
CA GLY A 38 13.32 -2.71 38.00
C GLY A 38 13.89 -2.60 39.41
N ALA A 39 13.56 -1.52 40.13
CA ALA A 39 13.95 -1.34 41.53
C ALA A 39 13.34 -2.43 42.42
N PHE A 40 12.05 -2.74 42.23
CA PHE A 40 11.38 -3.83 42.93
C PHE A 40 12.05 -5.18 42.66
N ALA A 41 12.38 -5.49 41.40
CA ALA A 41 13.08 -6.71 41.02
C ALA A 41 14.44 -6.86 41.73
N VAL A 42 15.21 -5.77 41.84
CA VAL A 42 16.48 -5.78 42.58
C VAL A 42 16.26 -6.10 44.06
N VAL A 43 15.23 -5.52 44.69
CA VAL A 43 14.90 -5.76 46.12
C VAL A 43 14.53 -7.22 46.39
N ILE A 44 13.82 -7.88 45.47
CA ILE A 44 13.43 -9.31 45.63
C ILE A 44 14.52 -10.30 45.18
N GLY A 45 15.75 -9.84 44.93
CA GLY A 45 16.88 -10.71 44.59
C GLY A 45 17.07 -11.00 43.10
N HIS A 46 16.41 -10.23 42.21
CA HIS A 46 16.49 -10.36 40.75
C HIS A 46 17.23 -9.17 40.09
N PRO A 47 18.55 -8.99 40.34
CA PRO A 47 19.29 -7.82 39.82
C PRO A 47 19.45 -7.81 38.29
N ALA A 48 19.39 -8.98 37.64
CA ALA A 48 19.42 -9.08 36.18
C ALA A 48 18.21 -8.39 35.54
N ASP A 49 17.02 -8.58 36.13
CA ASP A 49 15.77 -8.03 35.65
C ASP A 49 15.71 -6.51 35.85
N GLY A 50 16.37 -6.00 36.90
CA GLY A 50 16.60 -4.57 37.10
C GLY A 50 17.34 -3.90 35.94
N TRP A 51 18.38 -4.57 35.41
CA TRP A 51 19.13 -4.06 34.25
C TRP A 51 18.31 -4.08 32.96
N ILE A 52 17.48 -5.11 32.75
CA ILE A 52 16.54 -5.17 31.63
C ILE A 52 15.53 -4.02 31.72
N CYS A 53 14.97 -3.78 32.90
CA CYS A 53 14.04 -2.70 33.16
C CYS A 53 14.66 -1.31 32.92
N LEU A 54 15.95 -1.12 33.22
CA LEU A 54 16.67 0.13 32.92
C LEU A 54 16.77 0.38 31.41
N VAL A 55 17.15 -0.64 30.64
CA VAL A 55 17.23 -0.54 29.17
C VAL A 55 15.84 -0.29 28.57
N LEU A 56 14.81 -0.96 29.10
CA LEU A 56 13.41 -0.74 28.70
C LEU A 56 12.94 0.67 29.04
N ALA A 57 13.29 1.20 30.21
CA ALA A 57 12.94 2.56 30.61
C ALA A 57 13.53 3.60 29.64
N ALA A 58 14.81 3.44 29.29
CA ALA A 58 15.45 4.25 28.25
C ALA A 58 14.71 4.16 26.91
N ALA A 59 14.40 2.95 26.45
CA ALA A 59 13.66 2.73 25.21
C ALA A 59 12.24 3.32 25.24
N MET A 60 11.52 3.21 26.36
CA MET A 60 10.18 3.78 26.54
C MET A 60 10.19 5.30 26.55
N LEU A 61 11.27 5.91 27.05
CA LEU A 61 11.40 7.35 27.14
C LEU A 61 11.58 8.00 25.75
N VAL A 62 12.32 7.35 24.85
CA VAL A 62 12.54 7.82 23.47
C VAL A 62 11.72 7.06 22.42
N ARG A 63 10.70 6.30 22.85
CA ARG A 63 9.89 5.49 21.92
C ARG A 63 9.24 6.38 20.84
N PRO A 64 9.23 5.96 19.58
CA PRO A 64 8.63 6.74 18.52
C PRO A 64 7.11 6.79 18.65
N ARG A 65 6.52 7.95 18.38
CA ARG A 65 5.07 8.08 18.24
C ARG A 65 4.64 7.66 16.85
N ALA A 66 3.61 6.82 16.76
CA ALA A 66 2.94 6.53 15.50
C ALA A 66 2.11 7.75 15.03
N SER A 67 1.82 7.82 13.73
CA SER A 67 0.82 8.75 13.23
C SER A 67 -0.59 8.30 13.63
N LYS A 68 -1.54 9.23 13.63
CA LYS A 68 -2.96 8.94 13.87
C LYS A 68 -3.69 8.94 12.54
N ALA A 69 -4.40 7.86 12.23
CA ALA A 69 -5.24 7.78 11.05
C ALA A 69 -6.29 8.91 11.05
N GLN A 70 -6.60 9.45 9.88
CA GLN A 70 -7.52 10.56 9.68
C GLN A 70 -8.69 10.15 8.77
N PRO A 71 -9.56 9.20 9.21
CA PRO A 71 -10.66 8.70 8.38
C PRO A 71 -11.66 9.79 7.96
N GLY A 72 -11.77 10.88 8.73
CA GLY A 72 -12.61 12.04 8.42
C GLY A 72 -12.07 12.94 7.30
N ALA A 73 -10.83 12.73 6.84
CA ALA A 73 -10.26 13.46 5.71
C ALA A 73 -10.73 12.93 4.35
N LEU A 74 -11.46 11.81 4.32
CA LEU A 74 -11.87 11.13 3.09
C LEU A 74 -12.55 12.06 2.06
N PRO A 75 -13.52 12.93 2.40
CA PRO A 75 -14.15 13.81 1.41
C PRO A 75 -13.18 14.79 0.73
N ALA A 76 -12.22 15.33 1.49
CA ALA A 76 -11.19 16.20 0.95
C ALA A 76 -10.23 15.42 0.05
N VAL A 77 -9.77 14.26 0.53
CA VAL A 77 -8.84 13.39 -0.20
C VAL A 77 -9.46 12.85 -1.49
N SER A 78 -10.72 12.45 -1.49
CA SER A 78 -11.40 11.97 -2.71
C SER A 78 -11.47 13.06 -3.77
N THR A 79 -11.77 14.31 -3.39
CA THR A 79 -11.77 15.45 -4.31
C THR A 79 -10.38 15.67 -4.93
N LEU A 80 -9.31 15.45 -4.16
CA LEU A 80 -7.94 15.55 -4.67
C LEU A 80 -7.57 14.38 -5.59
N VAL A 81 -8.03 13.17 -5.27
CA VAL A 81 -7.87 11.98 -6.14
C VAL A 81 -8.59 12.20 -7.48
N ASP A 82 -9.81 12.73 -7.47
CA ASP A 82 -10.55 13.03 -8.70
C ASP A 82 -9.84 14.06 -9.58
N ARG A 83 -9.08 14.97 -9.00
CA ARG A 83 -8.25 15.94 -9.75
C ARG A 83 -6.89 15.38 -10.18
N THR A 84 -6.51 14.23 -9.65
CA THR A 84 -5.22 13.61 -9.96
C THR A 84 -5.35 12.74 -11.19
N THR A 85 -4.52 13.02 -12.19
CA THR A 85 -4.46 12.24 -13.44
C THR A 85 -3.06 11.68 -13.66
N ARG A 86 -2.99 10.58 -14.42
CA ARG A 86 -1.78 9.85 -14.77
C ARG A 86 -1.00 9.40 -13.56
N ASP A 87 -1.71 8.92 -12.54
CA ASP A 87 -1.12 8.25 -11.38
C ASP A 87 -2.03 7.12 -10.87
N PRO A 88 -1.76 5.87 -11.30
CA PRO A 88 -2.49 4.69 -10.85
C PRO A 88 -2.54 4.47 -9.33
N LEU A 89 -1.63 5.07 -8.57
CA LEU A 89 -1.60 4.91 -7.11
C LEU A 89 -2.39 5.98 -6.36
N ALA A 90 -2.82 7.04 -7.03
CA ALA A 90 -3.55 8.14 -6.42
C ALA A 90 -4.82 7.69 -5.66
N PRO A 91 -5.68 6.79 -6.19
CA PRO A 91 -6.88 6.37 -5.48
C PRO A 91 -6.61 5.75 -4.11
N PHE A 92 -5.50 5.04 -3.95
CA PHE A 92 -5.15 4.38 -2.70
C PHE A 92 -4.79 5.38 -1.59
N ALA A 93 -4.55 6.65 -1.90
CA ALA A 93 -4.43 7.71 -0.90
C ALA A 93 -5.68 7.81 -0.01
N MET A 94 -6.86 7.40 -0.49
CA MET A 94 -8.10 7.39 0.30
C MET A 94 -8.12 6.37 1.44
N CYS A 95 -7.17 5.43 1.50
CA CYS A 95 -7.19 4.37 2.51
C CYS A 95 -7.29 4.93 3.93
N SER A 96 -8.19 4.34 4.71
CA SER A 96 -8.63 4.87 5.99
C SER A 96 -7.61 4.85 7.13
N ASP A 97 -6.51 4.12 6.96
CA ASP A 97 -5.45 4.02 7.96
C ASP A 97 -4.39 5.14 7.83
N LYS A 98 -4.54 6.03 6.82
CA LYS A 98 -3.57 7.06 6.47
C LYS A 98 -3.75 8.35 7.25
N SER A 99 -2.65 9.06 7.37
CA SER A 99 -2.56 10.45 7.81
C SER A 99 -2.18 11.32 6.60
N TYR A 100 -2.47 12.61 6.66
CA TYR A 100 -2.25 13.51 5.52
C TYR A 100 -1.52 14.78 5.94
N VAL A 101 -0.69 15.28 5.03
CA VAL A 101 -0.23 16.67 5.00
C VAL A 101 -0.88 17.34 3.81
N PHE A 102 -1.59 18.45 4.05
CA PHE A 102 -2.23 19.25 3.01
C PHE A 102 -1.40 20.48 2.69
N SER A 103 -1.54 21.02 1.48
CA SER A 103 -1.10 22.38 1.17
C SER A 103 -1.93 23.40 1.96
N ALA A 104 -1.41 24.61 2.12
CA ALA A 104 -2.07 25.69 2.83
C ALA A 104 -3.44 26.04 2.22
N ASP A 105 -3.58 25.92 0.90
CA ASP A 105 -4.83 26.13 0.16
C ASP A 105 -5.72 24.88 0.07
N GLY A 106 -5.30 23.75 0.66
CA GLY A 106 -6.02 22.48 0.62
C GLY A 106 -6.13 21.82 -0.76
N THR A 107 -5.42 22.33 -1.78
CA THR A 107 -5.53 21.83 -3.16
C THR A 107 -4.59 20.67 -3.50
N ALA A 108 -3.68 20.31 -2.59
CA ALA A 108 -2.86 19.11 -2.71
C ALA A 108 -2.67 18.43 -1.34
N ALA A 109 -2.39 17.13 -1.37
CA ALA A 109 -2.13 16.35 -0.16
C ALA A 109 -1.06 15.29 -0.39
N LEU A 110 -0.40 14.90 0.70
CA LEU A 110 0.52 13.78 0.76
C LEU A 110 0.03 12.78 1.81
N ALA A 111 -0.27 11.57 1.37
CA ALA A 111 -0.72 10.49 2.24
C ALA A 111 0.48 9.72 2.81
N TYR A 112 0.47 9.51 4.13
CA TYR A 112 1.56 8.82 4.83
C TYR A 112 1.06 8.05 6.05
N ARG A 113 1.91 7.20 6.60
CA ARG A 113 1.72 6.58 7.92
C ARG A 113 3.05 6.49 8.64
N ALA A 114 3.06 6.82 9.92
CA ALA A 114 4.26 6.71 10.74
C ALA A 114 4.13 5.60 11.78
N LEU A 115 5.14 4.72 11.85
CA LEU A 115 5.22 3.64 12.82
C LEU A 115 6.70 3.32 13.11
N ALA A 116 6.99 2.86 14.33
CA ALA A 116 8.36 2.52 14.77
C ALA A 116 9.41 3.61 14.42
N GLY A 117 8.97 4.87 14.32
CA GLY A 117 9.84 6.00 14.06
C GLY A 117 10.20 6.23 12.59
N MET A 118 9.59 5.48 11.69
CA MET A 118 9.62 5.66 10.24
C MET A 118 8.33 6.33 9.81
N ALA A 119 8.40 7.39 9.01
CA ALA A 119 7.26 8.00 8.34
C ALA A 119 7.29 7.59 6.87
N VAL A 120 6.36 6.71 6.50
CA VAL A 120 6.27 6.11 5.18
C VAL A 120 5.21 6.84 4.37
N VAL A 121 5.64 7.51 3.30
CA VAL A 121 4.76 8.11 2.29
C VAL A 121 4.21 7.00 1.39
N SER A 122 2.94 7.10 1.05
CA SER A 122 2.24 6.19 0.14
C SER A 122 2.06 6.85 -1.22
N GLY A 123 2.95 6.55 -2.17
CA GLY A 123 2.88 7.06 -3.53
C GLY A 123 3.33 8.52 -3.68
N ASP A 124 2.90 9.16 -4.74
CA ASP A 124 3.15 10.58 -4.98
C ASP A 124 2.10 11.46 -4.30
N PRO A 125 2.35 12.78 -4.16
CA PRO A 125 1.30 13.70 -3.75
C PRO A 125 0.11 13.69 -4.74
N ILE A 126 -1.08 13.99 -4.24
CA ILE A 126 -2.34 14.07 -5.00
C ILE A 126 -2.85 15.51 -5.09
N GLY A 127 -3.64 15.81 -6.13
CA GLY A 127 -4.26 17.11 -6.37
C GLY A 127 -3.43 18.05 -7.26
N ASN A 128 -3.32 19.31 -6.86
CA ASN A 128 -2.64 20.35 -7.62
C ASN A 128 -1.12 20.16 -7.61
N ARG A 129 -0.59 19.80 -8.78
CA ARG A 129 0.84 19.54 -9.02
C ARG A 129 1.75 20.72 -8.65
N ALA A 130 1.27 21.96 -8.76
CA ALA A 130 2.05 23.15 -8.40
C ALA A 130 2.36 23.22 -6.89
N ARG A 131 1.57 22.55 -6.06
CA ARG A 131 1.71 22.50 -4.59
C ARG A 131 2.52 21.31 -4.08
N TYR A 132 3.01 20.44 -4.95
CA TYR A 132 3.68 19.21 -4.54
C TYR A 132 4.97 19.47 -3.76
N GLY A 133 5.75 20.49 -4.15
CA GLY A 133 6.94 20.89 -3.40
C GLY A 133 6.62 21.36 -1.97
N GLU A 134 5.53 22.11 -1.82
CA GLU A 134 5.05 22.63 -0.54
C GLU A 134 4.67 21.50 0.42
N VAL A 135 3.87 20.52 -0.04
CA VAL A 135 3.46 19.39 0.82
C VAL A 135 4.64 18.49 1.18
N VAL A 136 5.62 18.30 0.28
CA VAL A 136 6.84 17.54 0.57
C VAL A 136 7.69 18.26 1.61
N ALA A 137 7.90 19.57 1.48
CA ALA A 137 8.64 20.36 2.46
C ALA A 137 7.93 20.38 3.83
N THR A 138 6.61 20.53 3.84
CA THR A 138 5.79 20.49 5.07
C THR A 138 5.88 19.12 5.75
N PHE A 139 5.84 18.03 4.97
CA PHE A 139 6.01 16.69 5.48
C PHE A 139 7.43 16.44 6.03
N ALA A 140 8.47 16.95 5.37
CA ALA A 140 9.83 16.88 5.88
C ALA A 140 9.99 17.64 7.22
N ALA A 141 9.40 18.83 7.33
CA ALA A 141 9.36 19.58 8.59
C ALA A 141 8.62 18.81 9.70
N LEU A 142 7.50 18.17 9.36
CA LEU A 142 6.75 17.31 10.28
C LEU A 142 7.59 16.11 10.75
N CYS A 143 8.33 15.47 9.84
CA CYS A 143 9.22 14.37 10.18
C CYS A 143 10.29 14.83 11.17
N ARG A 144 10.96 15.96 10.93
CA ARG A 144 11.94 16.55 11.87
C ARG A 144 11.33 16.83 13.24
N ALA A 145 10.16 17.48 13.27
CA ALA A 145 9.47 17.83 14.51
C ALA A 145 8.99 16.61 15.34
N ARG A 146 8.89 15.43 14.72
CA ARG A 146 8.48 14.18 15.38
C ARG A 146 9.61 13.16 15.52
N GLY A 147 10.80 13.55 15.09
CA GLY A 147 11.96 12.67 14.97
C GLY A 147 11.74 11.46 14.07
N TRP A 148 10.84 11.55 13.10
CA TRP A 148 10.59 10.48 12.15
C TRP A 148 11.64 10.48 11.05
N ARG A 149 12.03 9.28 10.63
CA ARG A 149 12.88 9.04 9.46
C ARG A 149 11.97 8.81 8.25
N MET A 150 12.25 9.54 7.17
CA MET A 150 11.40 9.53 5.98
C MET A 150 11.67 8.30 5.10
N VAL A 151 10.60 7.68 4.61
CA VAL A 151 10.62 6.67 3.55
C VAL A 151 9.51 7.00 2.56
N VAL A 152 9.77 6.84 1.28
CA VAL A 152 8.76 6.99 0.23
C VAL A 152 8.57 5.66 -0.46
N LEU A 153 7.35 5.13 -0.46
CA LEU A 153 7.00 3.86 -1.08
C LEU A 153 6.12 4.13 -2.31
N GLY A 154 6.54 3.68 -3.49
CA GLY A 154 5.73 3.79 -4.71
C GLY A 154 5.83 5.14 -5.42
N ALA A 155 6.93 5.88 -5.24
CA ALA A 155 7.16 7.12 -5.97
C ALA A 155 7.26 6.84 -7.47
N SER A 156 6.57 7.62 -8.31
CA SER A 156 6.73 7.50 -9.76
C SER A 156 8.08 8.01 -10.21
N GLU A 157 8.55 7.49 -11.35
CA GLU A 157 9.76 7.95 -12.01
C GLU A 157 9.72 9.47 -12.27
N ARG A 158 8.57 9.98 -12.72
CA ARG A 158 8.33 11.40 -13.01
C ARG A 158 8.45 12.32 -11.79
N ARG A 159 8.28 11.79 -10.57
CA ARG A 159 8.28 12.56 -9.32
C ARG A 159 9.53 12.36 -8.47
N LEU A 160 10.51 11.59 -8.93
CA LEU A 160 11.77 11.39 -8.20
C LEU A 160 12.51 12.69 -7.86
N THR A 161 12.37 13.72 -8.68
CA THR A 161 13.01 15.03 -8.45
C THR A 161 12.52 15.70 -7.16
N LEU A 162 11.23 15.55 -6.81
CA LEU A 162 10.66 16.07 -5.57
C LEU A 162 11.38 15.55 -4.33
N TRP A 163 11.83 14.29 -4.39
CA TRP A 163 12.39 13.56 -3.26
C TRP A 163 13.93 13.57 -3.23
N ARG A 164 14.57 13.96 -4.34
CA ARG A 164 16.04 14.00 -4.45
C ARG A 164 16.63 15.31 -3.94
N ASP A 165 15.83 16.36 -3.82
CA ASP A 165 16.25 17.61 -3.21
C ASP A 165 16.49 17.42 -1.70
N ARG A 166 17.76 17.52 -1.31
CA ARG A 166 18.19 17.38 0.08
C ARG A 166 17.72 18.54 0.95
N ALA A 167 17.58 19.75 0.39
CA ALA A 167 17.10 20.89 1.14
C ALA A 167 15.63 20.70 1.51
N ALA A 168 14.82 20.22 0.55
CA ALA A 168 13.41 19.90 0.78
C ALA A 168 13.21 18.73 1.74
N THR A 169 13.97 17.64 1.59
CA THR A 169 13.75 16.39 2.36
C THR A 169 14.53 16.31 3.67
N GLY A 170 15.53 17.18 3.88
CA GLY A 170 16.40 17.20 5.06
C GLY A 170 17.48 16.11 5.08
N GLY A 171 17.61 15.32 4.02
CA GLY A 171 18.59 14.24 3.92
C GLY A 171 18.69 13.64 2.53
N ARG A 172 19.64 12.73 2.31
CA ARG A 172 19.75 12.03 1.02
C ARG A 172 18.89 10.77 1.02
N LEU A 173 17.89 10.73 0.15
CA LEU A 173 17.12 9.53 -0.12
C LEU A 173 17.68 8.81 -1.36
N ARG A 174 17.97 7.51 -1.23
CA ARG A 174 18.38 6.66 -2.35
C ARG A 174 17.14 6.04 -2.97
N ALA A 175 16.93 6.31 -4.26
CA ALA A 175 15.89 5.65 -5.04
C ALA A 175 16.32 4.23 -5.42
N VAL A 176 15.49 3.25 -5.09
CA VAL A 176 15.62 1.83 -5.46
C VAL A 176 14.37 1.45 -6.26
N PRO A 177 14.51 0.99 -7.52
CA PRO A 177 13.37 0.57 -8.31
C PRO A 177 12.74 -0.67 -7.67
N ILE A 178 11.41 -0.66 -7.56
CA ILE A 178 10.66 -1.79 -6.98
C ILE A 178 9.78 -2.52 -8.00
N GLY A 179 9.56 -1.91 -9.18
CA GLY A 179 8.71 -2.48 -10.21
C GLY A 179 8.14 -1.43 -11.14
N ARG A 180 7.07 -1.78 -11.86
CA ARG A 180 6.42 -0.91 -12.85
C ARG A 180 4.90 -0.95 -12.70
N ASP A 181 4.27 0.15 -13.07
CA ASP A 181 2.82 0.13 -13.26
C ASP A 181 2.47 -0.67 -14.52
N VAL A 182 1.27 -1.26 -14.53
CA VAL A 182 0.69 -1.87 -15.73
C VAL A 182 -0.58 -1.12 -16.08
N VAL A 183 -0.51 -0.27 -17.10
CA VAL A 183 -1.57 0.68 -17.46
C VAL A 183 -1.99 0.45 -18.90
N VAL A 184 -3.22 0.03 -19.08
CA VAL A 184 -3.85 -0.13 -20.40
C VAL A 184 -4.46 1.20 -20.81
N GLU A 185 -4.00 1.75 -21.94
CA GLU A 185 -4.66 2.86 -22.62
C GLU A 185 -5.93 2.32 -23.30
N VAL A 186 -7.10 2.79 -22.85
CA VAL A 186 -8.41 2.21 -23.18
C VAL A 186 -8.72 2.31 -24.67
N ASN A 187 -8.36 3.42 -25.31
CA ASN A 187 -8.63 3.67 -26.72
C ASN A 187 -7.77 2.79 -27.65
N ASP A 188 -6.56 2.45 -27.22
CA ASP A 188 -5.60 1.65 -28.00
C ASP A 188 -5.68 0.14 -27.69
N PHE A 189 -6.58 -0.24 -26.78
CA PHE A 189 -6.77 -1.64 -26.41
C PHE A 189 -7.65 -2.36 -27.43
N ASP A 190 -7.15 -3.49 -27.93
CA ASP A 190 -7.92 -4.46 -28.69
C ASP A 190 -7.47 -5.86 -28.25
N LEU A 191 -8.15 -6.89 -28.75
CA LEU A 191 -7.73 -8.27 -28.54
C LEU A 191 -6.91 -8.82 -29.71
N VAL A 192 -6.72 -8.05 -30.78
CA VAL A 192 -6.15 -8.50 -32.05
C VAL A 192 -4.63 -8.72 -31.92
N GLY A 193 -4.08 -9.57 -32.80
CA GLY A 193 -2.65 -9.78 -32.92
C GLY A 193 -2.08 -10.93 -32.09
N ARG A 194 -0.82 -11.29 -32.41
CA ARG A 194 -0.14 -12.47 -31.86
C ARG A 194 0.18 -12.33 -30.37
N ARG A 195 0.54 -11.12 -29.92
CA ARG A 195 0.90 -10.83 -28.52
C ARG A 195 -0.25 -11.07 -27.54
N ARG A 196 -1.49 -10.85 -27.98
CA ARG A 196 -2.72 -10.99 -27.18
C ARG A 196 -3.42 -12.35 -27.35
N ARG A 197 -2.79 -13.34 -28.00
CA ARG A 197 -3.36 -14.70 -28.22
C ARG A 197 -3.83 -15.36 -26.93
N ASN A 198 -2.99 -15.34 -25.89
CA ASN A 198 -3.32 -15.97 -24.61
C ASN A 198 -4.51 -15.29 -23.92
N LEU A 199 -4.58 -13.95 -24.01
CA LEU A 199 -5.68 -13.16 -23.47
C LEU A 199 -6.99 -13.48 -24.19
N ARG A 200 -6.97 -13.50 -25.53
CA ARG A 200 -8.12 -13.94 -26.35
C ARG A 200 -8.60 -15.35 -26.02
N GLN A 201 -7.68 -16.30 -25.88
CA GLN A 201 -8.03 -17.68 -25.53
C GLN A 201 -8.64 -17.78 -24.14
N ALA A 202 -8.17 -16.99 -23.17
CA ALA A 202 -8.78 -16.89 -21.85
C ALA A 202 -10.23 -16.36 -21.94
N VAL A 203 -10.43 -15.24 -22.64
CA VAL A 203 -11.75 -14.65 -22.89
C VAL A 203 -12.69 -15.66 -23.56
N GLN A 204 -12.26 -16.31 -24.66
CA GLN A 204 -13.08 -17.26 -25.39
C GLN A 204 -13.47 -18.48 -24.52
N ARG A 205 -12.57 -18.98 -23.67
CA ARG A 205 -12.89 -20.10 -22.77
C ARG A 205 -14.00 -19.73 -21.79
N THR A 206 -14.00 -18.51 -21.27
CA THR A 206 -15.07 -18.05 -20.38
C THR A 206 -16.41 -17.86 -21.11
N HIS A 207 -16.41 -17.38 -22.35
CA HIS A 207 -17.61 -17.36 -23.18
C HIS A 207 -18.16 -18.76 -23.43
N ASN A 208 -17.31 -19.72 -23.78
CA ASN A 208 -17.71 -21.11 -24.00
C ASN A 208 -18.26 -21.74 -22.71
N ALA A 209 -17.70 -21.38 -21.55
CA ALA A 209 -18.22 -21.77 -20.24
C ALA A 209 -19.55 -21.08 -19.87
N GLY A 210 -20.03 -20.13 -20.67
CA GLY A 210 -21.27 -19.39 -20.46
C GLY A 210 -21.20 -18.36 -19.34
N VAL A 211 -20.03 -17.75 -19.14
CA VAL A 211 -19.85 -16.68 -18.14
C VAL A 211 -20.44 -15.37 -18.67
N SER A 212 -21.38 -14.79 -17.91
CA SER A 212 -21.85 -13.41 -18.08
C SER A 212 -21.13 -12.48 -17.11
N THR A 213 -21.05 -11.19 -17.44
CA THR A 213 -20.36 -10.16 -16.65
C THR A 213 -21.24 -8.94 -16.44
N GLU A 214 -21.10 -8.29 -15.30
CA GLU A 214 -21.86 -7.09 -14.95
C GLU A 214 -20.98 -6.14 -14.13
N VAL A 215 -21.11 -4.84 -14.41
CA VAL A 215 -20.41 -3.77 -13.70
C VAL A 215 -21.43 -2.96 -12.88
N VAL A 216 -21.12 -2.74 -11.61
CA VAL A 216 -21.98 -1.99 -10.67
C VAL A 216 -21.13 -1.08 -9.78
N ALA A 217 -21.67 0.05 -9.35
CA ALA A 217 -21.01 0.86 -8.32
C ALA A 217 -21.06 0.14 -6.96
N GLU A 218 -19.98 0.21 -6.18
CA GLU A 218 -19.94 -0.44 -4.86
C GLU A 218 -20.98 0.15 -3.88
N SER A 219 -21.39 1.41 -4.08
CA SER A 219 -22.45 2.07 -3.32
C SER A 219 -23.84 1.51 -3.59
N ASP A 220 -24.04 0.87 -4.75
CA ASP A 220 -25.37 0.54 -5.28
C ASP A 220 -25.70 -0.94 -5.07
N ILE A 221 -24.78 -1.74 -4.50
CA ILE A 221 -25.01 -3.15 -4.23
C ILE A 221 -26.01 -3.33 -3.07
N ASP A 222 -27.04 -4.12 -3.30
CA ASP A 222 -28.00 -4.52 -2.28
C ASP A 222 -27.43 -5.59 -1.32
N GLY A 223 -28.20 -5.96 -0.30
CA GLY A 223 -27.79 -6.96 0.68
C GLY A 223 -27.61 -8.37 0.08
N VAL A 224 -28.36 -8.72 -0.96
CA VAL A 224 -28.33 -10.05 -1.58
C VAL A 224 -27.05 -10.22 -2.39
N LEU A 225 -26.76 -9.27 -3.28
CA LEU A 225 -25.54 -9.25 -4.09
C LEU A 225 -24.30 -9.17 -3.19
N ARG A 226 -24.36 -8.35 -2.13
CA ARG A 226 -23.29 -8.24 -1.14
C ARG A 226 -22.96 -9.58 -0.47
N GLU A 227 -23.96 -10.33 -0.02
CA GLU A 227 -23.72 -11.65 0.60
C GLU A 227 -23.15 -12.66 -0.39
N GLU A 228 -23.60 -12.64 -1.65
CA GLU A 228 -23.04 -13.52 -2.69
C GLU A 228 -21.56 -13.20 -2.96
N LEU A 229 -21.19 -11.91 -3.01
CA LEU A 229 -19.79 -11.48 -3.16
C LEU A 229 -18.94 -11.82 -1.93
N LEU A 230 -19.49 -11.69 -0.72
CA LEU A 230 -18.82 -12.14 0.51
C LEU A 230 -18.57 -13.66 0.49
N ASP A 231 -19.51 -14.44 -0.02
CA ASP A 231 -19.34 -15.88 -0.19
C ASP A 231 -18.22 -16.21 -1.21
N VAL A 232 -18.07 -15.43 -2.30
CA VAL A 232 -16.90 -15.54 -3.19
C VAL A 232 -15.60 -15.29 -2.43
N MET A 233 -15.56 -14.27 -1.57
CA MET A 233 -14.36 -13.97 -0.75
C MET A 233 -14.02 -15.14 0.18
N ARG A 234 -15.03 -15.69 0.89
CA ARG A 234 -14.87 -16.85 1.79
C ARG A 234 -14.33 -18.09 1.05
N GLN A 235 -14.81 -18.33 -0.17
CA GLN A 235 -14.43 -19.50 -0.99
C GLN A 235 -13.21 -19.29 -1.88
N SER A 236 -12.58 -18.10 -1.83
CA SER A 236 -11.39 -17.82 -2.64
C SER A 236 -10.12 -18.52 -2.16
N GLY A 237 -10.15 -19.08 -0.94
CA GLY A 237 -8.98 -19.63 -0.26
C GLY A 237 -7.98 -18.57 0.22
N LYS A 238 -8.24 -17.28 -0.04
CA LYS A 238 -7.58 -16.16 0.64
C LYS A 238 -8.32 -15.94 1.96
N ALA A 239 -7.61 -15.79 3.09
CA ALA A 239 -8.29 -15.49 4.34
C ALA A 239 -9.04 -14.15 4.21
N VAL A 240 -10.29 -14.04 4.68
CA VAL A 240 -11.05 -12.77 4.66
C VAL A 240 -10.36 -11.70 5.52
N THR A 241 -9.55 -12.11 6.50
CA THR A 241 -8.61 -11.27 7.28
C THR A 241 -7.33 -10.88 6.51
N ALA A 242 -7.22 -11.20 5.22
CA ALA A 242 -6.06 -10.96 4.37
C ALA A 242 -6.14 -9.68 3.53
N GLU A 243 -7.09 -8.78 3.80
CA GLU A 243 -6.99 -7.40 3.31
C GLU A 243 -5.78 -6.71 3.96
N ARG A 244 -4.63 -6.86 3.30
CA ARG A 244 -3.31 -6.36 3.71
C ARG A 244 -2.77 -5.46 2.61
N GLY A 245 -2.22 -4.34 3.01
CA GLY A 245 -1.63 -3.40 2.06
C GLY A 245 -1.57 -2.01 2.66
N PHE A 246 -0.66 -1.18 2.17
CA PHE A 246 -0.57 0.20 2.59
C PHE A 246 -0.55 1.14 1.39
N SER A 247 0.34 0.91 0.43
CA SER A 247 0.52 1.80 -0.72
C SER A 247 -0.38 1.49 -1.91
N MET A 248 -0.86 0.25 -2.01
CA MET A 248 -1.46 -0.30 -3.25
C MET A 248 -2.78 -1.04 -3.00
N MET A 249 -3.44 -0.78 -1.87
CA MET A 249 -4.74 -1.36 -1.56
C MET A 249 -5.56 -0.40 -0.71
N LEU A 250 -6.88 -0.36 -0.94
CA LEU A 250 -7.79 0.56 -0.26
C LEU A 250 -8.36 -0.02 1.06
N GLY A 251 -8.48 -1.34 1.12
CA GLY A 251 -9.15 -2.06 2.19
C GLY A 251 -10.67 -1.79 2.21
N GLY A 252 -11.37 -2.49 3.11
CA GLY A 252 -12.82 -2.37 3.29
C GLY A 252 -13.59 -2.75 2.02
N THR A 253 -13.25 -3.87 1.38
CA THR A 253 -13.98 -4.36 0.20
C THR A 253 -15.46 -4.51 0.54
N LEU A 254 -16.33 -4.08 -0.37
CA LEU A 254 -17.78 -4.07 -0.23
C LEU A 254 -18.29 -3.14 0.87
N SER A 255 -17.47 -2.29 1.49
CA SER A 255 -17.96 -1.37 2.54
C SER A 255 -18.88 -0.27 2.02
N GLY A 256 -18.83 0.05 0.72
CA GLY A 256 -19.57 1.19 0.13
C GLY A 256 -19.08 2.55 0.62
N ARG A 257 -17.95 2.58 1.35
CA ARG A 257 -17.44 3.80 1.99
C ARG A 257 -16.78 4.77 1.03
N TYR A 258 -16.13 4.25 0.00
CA TYR A 258 -15.25 5.03 -0.85
C TYR A 258 -15.98 5.45 -2.12
N PRO A 259 -15.92 6.74 -2.50
CA PRO A 259 -16.52 7.21 -3.75
C PRO A 259 -15.74 6.67 -4.96
N GLY A 260 -16.41 6.59 -6.11
CA GLY A 260 -15.78 6.20 -7.37
C GLY A 260 -15.28 4.75 -7.42
N VAL A 261 -15.85 3.86 -6.59
CA VAL A 261 -15.51 2.43 -6.61
C VAL A 261 -16.52 1.65 -7.46
N TRP A 262 -15.98 0.83 -8.36
CA TRP A 262 -16.73 -0.01 -9.28
C TRP A 262 -16.37 -1.48 -9.06
N LEU A 263 -17.36 -2.35 -9.13
CA LEU A 263 -17.21 -3.79 -9.08
C LEU A 263 -17.56 -4.36 -10.44
N ILE A 264 -16.78 -5.30 -10.94
CA ILE A 264 -17.20 -6.19 -12.02
C ILE A 264 -17.22 -7.62 -11.52
N TYR A 265 -18.30 -8.36 -11.76
CA TYR A 265 -18.41 -9.76 -11.36
C TYR A 265 -18.85 -10.65 -12.53
N GLY A 266 -18.51 -11.94 -12.44
CA GLY A 266 -18.81 -12.93 -13.47
C GLY A 266 -19.70 -14.05 -12.93
N ARG A 267 -20.87 -14.26 -13.55
CA ARG A 267 -21.79 -15.37 -13.21
C ARG A 267 -21.63 -16.53 -14.18
N ASP A 268 -21.68 -17.76 -13.68
CA ASP A 268 -21.73 -18.96 -14.53
C ASP A 268 -23.13 -19.20 -15.12
N ARG A 269 -23.30 -20.29 -15.91
CA ARG A 269 -24.60 -20.68 -16.49
C ARG A 269 -25.69 -20.98 -15.46
N ALA A 270 -25.30 -21.33 -14.23
CA ALA A 270 -26.23 -21.56 -13.12
C ALA A 270 -26.57 -20.25 -12.39
N GLY A 271 -26.08 -19.11 -12.88
CA GLY A 271 -26.33 -17.79 -12.31
C GLY A 271 -25.48 -17.47 -11.08
N ARG A 272 -24.51 -18.30 -10.68
CA ARG A 272 -23.70 -18.05 -9.48
C ARG A 272 -22.46 -17.22 -9.79
N ILE A 273 -22.16 -16.22 -8.97
CA ILE A 273 -20.93 -15.43 -9.10
C ILE A 273 -19.72 -16.32 -8.82
N GLN A 274 -18.80 -16.40 -9.76
CA GLN A 274 -17.56 -17.19 -9.65
C GLN A 274 -16.33 -16.34 -9.30
N ALA A 275 -16.34 -15.07 -9.68
CA ALA A 275 -15.27 -14.11 -9.40
C ALA A 275 -15.80 -12.67 -9.46
N PHE A 276 -15.10 -11.76 -8.80
CA PHE A 276 -15.28 -10.32 -8.97
C PHE A 276 -13.97 -9.56 -8.83
N GLN A 277 -13.91 -8.38 -9.42
CA GLN A 277 -12.79 -7.44 -9.33
C GLN A 277 -13.30 -6.08 -8.88
N ARG A 278 -12.53 -5.43 -8.00
CA ARG A 278 -12.80 -4.08 -7.50
C ARG A 278 -11.86 -3.08 -8.13
N TYR A 279 -12.41 -2.00 -8.66
CA TYR A 279 -11.69 -0.91 -9.31
C TYR A 279 -12.01 0.41 -8.61
N VAL A 280 -11.00 1.28 -8.50
CA VAL A 280 -11.14 2.59 -7.85
C VAL A 280 -10.81 3.68 -8.86
N GLY A 281 -11.67 4.70 -8.95
CA GLY A 281 -11.54 5.82 -9.87
C GLY A 281 -10.56 6.90 -9.41
N ALA A 282 -10.00 7.60 -10.40
CA ALA A 282 -9.32 8.89 -10.28
C ALA A 282 -9.59 9.72 -11.55
N GLY A 283 -9.05 10.94 -11.60
CA GLY A 283 -9.11 11.77 -12.81
C GLY A 283 -10.53 12.13 -13.26
N GLY A 284 -11.49 12.20 -12.32
CA GLY A 284 -12.90 12.45 -12.61
C GLY A 284 -13.59 11.25 -13.28
N GLY A 285 -13.12 10.03 -12.99
CA GLY A 285 -13.65 8.79 -13.56
C GLY A 285 -12.98 8.36 -14.88
N THR A 286 -12.01 9.12 -15.37
CA THR A 286 -11.26 8.78 -16.60
C THR A 286 -10.20 7.70 -16.36
N GLU A 287 -9.78 7.47 -15.11
CA GLU A 287 -8.76 6.49 -14.77
C GLU A 287 -9.30 5.51 -13.73
N LEU A 288 -9.15 4.20 -13.99
CA LEU A 288 -9.52 3.13 -13.07
C LEU A 288 -8.28 2.36 -12.63
N SER A 289 -8.19 2.02 -11.36
CA SER A 289 -7.11 1.18 -10.83
C SER A 289 -7.67 -0.05 -10.14
N LEU A 290 -7.21 -1.23 -10.55
CA LEU A 290 -7.56 -2.50 -9.93
C LEU A 290 -7.04 -2.52 -8.48
N ASP A 291 -7.96 -2.64 -7.52
CA ASP A 291 -7.67 -2.79 -6.09
C ASP A 291 -7.48 -4.28 -5.76
N LEU A 292 -8.54 -5.09 -5.92
CA LEU A 292 -8.50 -6.50 -5.56
C LEU A 292 -9.33 -7.39 -6.50
N PRO A 293 -8.74 -8.49 -7.00
CA PRO A 293 -9.47 -9.59 -7.62
C PRO A 293 -9.79 -10.71 -6.60
N TRP A 294 -11.02 -11.19 -6.62
CA TRP A 294 -11.52 -12.31 -5.83
C TRP A 294 -12.09 -13.38 -6.75
N ARG A 295 -11.76 -14.64 -6.50
CA ARG A 295 -12.16 -15.76 -7.36
C ARG A 295 -12.32 -17.03 -6.55
N ARG A 296 -13.43 -17.74 -6.74
CA ARG A 296 -13.70 -19.04 -6.09
C ARG A 296 -12.71 -20.12 -6.50
N SER A 297 -12.50 -21.09 -5.63
CA SER A 297 -11.90 -22.38 -6.01
C SER A 297 -12.81 -23.05 -7.06
N GLY A 298 -12.25 -23.42 -8.21
CA GLY A 298 -13.01 -24.02 -9.32
C GLY A 298 -13.63 -23.03 -10.32
N ALA A 299 -13.45 -21.72 -10.16
CA ALA A 299 -13.92 -20.76 -11.15
C ALA A 299 -13.30 -21.03 -12.55
N PRO A 300 -14.03 -20.78 -13.65
CA PRO A 300 -13.56 -21.04 -15.01
C PRO A 300 -12.20 -20.39 -15.30
N ASN A 301 -11.31 -21.14 -15.93
CA ASN A 301 -9.99 -20.63 -16.30
C ASN A 301 -10.13 -19.49 -17.33
N GLY A 302 -9.55 -18.34 -17.01
CA GLY A 302 -9.66 -17.13 -17.82
C GLY A 302 -10.63 -16.08 -17.26
N ILE A 303 -11.30 -16.34 -16.13
CA ILE A 303 -12.28 -15.41 -15.57
C ILE A 303 -11.67 -14.08 -15.14
N ASP A 304 -10.46 -14.08 -14.57
CA ASP A 304 -9.77 -12.84 -14.18
C ASP A 304 -9.43 -12.01 -15.42
N GLU A 305 -8.94 -12.63 -16.49
CA GLU A 305 -8.72 -11.97 -17.78
C GLU A 305 -10.02 -11.43 -18.39
N ARG A 306 -11.10 -12.22 -18.31
CA ARG A 306 -12.40 -11.82 -18.85
C ARG A 306 -12.95 -10.59 -18.15
N LEU A 307 -12.96 -10.59 -16.82
CA LEU A 307 -13.43 -9.45 -16.02
C LEU A 307 -12.62 -8.19 -16.33
N THR A 308 -11.31 -8.32 -16.51
CA THR A 308 -10.48 -7.16 -16.84
C THR A 308 -10.75 -6.61 -18.24
N VAL A 309 -10.90 -7.49 -19.25
CA VAL A 309 -11.22 -7.09 -20.62
C VAL A 309 -12.60 -6.42 -20.69
N ASP A 310 -13.59 -6.97 -19.99
CA ASP A 310 -14.94 -6.43 -19.96
C ASP A 310 -14.97 -5.10 -19.17
N MET A 311 -14.15 -4.94 -18.12
CA MET A 311 -13.97 -3.66 -17.43
C MET A 311 -13.32 -2.61 -18.35
N ILE A 312 -12.30 -2.96 -19.15
CA ILE A 312 -11.72 -2.03 -20.14
C ILE A 312 -12.78 -1.60 -21.17
N THR A 313 -13.62 -2.54 -21.59
CA THR A 313 -14.72 -2.27 -22.54
C THR A 313 -15.78 -1.36 -21.91
N TRP A 314 -16.15 -1.59 -20.66
CA TRP A 314 -17.06 -0.74 -19.90
C TRP A 314 -16.45 0.66 -19.69
N ALA A 315 -15.17 0.75 -19.35
CA ALA A 315 -14.48 2.03 -19.21
C ALA A 315 -14.55 2.84 -20.51
N ARG A 316 -14.36 2.20 -21.68
CA ARG A 316 -14.50 2.86 -22.98
C ARG A 316 -15.87 3.50 -23.18
N SER A 317 -16.96 2.80 -22.84
CA SER A 317 -18.31 3.35 -22.96
C SER A 317 -18.63 4.46 -21.94
N HIS A 318 -17.81 4.59 -20.89
CA HIS A 318 -17.95 5.57 -19.81
C HIS A 318 -16.87 6.66 -19.83
N LYS A 319 -16.25 6.93 -21.00
CA LYS A 319 -15.20 7.95 -21.19
C LYS A 319 -13.92 7.71 -20.38
N GLY A 320 -13.68 6.46 -19.99
CA GLY A 320 -12.42 6.02 -19.40
C GLY A 320 -11.27 6.10 -20.41
N GLU A 321 -10.14 6.64 -19.98
CA GLU A 321 -8.90 6.74 -20.74
C GLU A 321 -7.91 5.64 -20.36
N ARG A 322 -7.82 5.27 -19.07
CA ARG A 322 -6.80 4.34 -18.56
C ARG A 322 -7.38 3.34 -17.57
N VAL A 323 -6.91 2.09 -17.67
CA VAL A 323 -7.17 1.05 -16.67
C VAL A 323 -5.82 0.48 -16.19
N SER A 324 -5.51 0.69 -14.92
CA SER A 324 -4.35 0.09 -14.26
C SER A 324 -4.69 -1.29 -13.69
N LEU A 325 -3.83 -2.27 -13.97
CA LEU A 325 -3.98 -3.67 -13.59
C LEU A 325 -3.08 -4.06 -12.42
N ALA A 326 -2.84 -3.10 -11.54
CA ALA A 326 -1.91 -3.16 -10.42
C ALA A 326 -0.43 -3.04 -10.84
N PHE A 327 0.42 -3.24 -9.82
CA PHE A 327 1.85 -3.10 -9.87
C PHE A 327 2.52 -4.42 -10.26
N ALA A 328 3.44 -4.37 -11.23
CA ALA A 328 4.34 -5.47 -11.58
C ALA A 328 5.64 -5.35 -10.77
N PRO A 329 5.84 -6.16 -9.72
CA PRO A 329 7.04 -6.10 -8.89
C PRO A 329 8.24 -6.66 -9.65
N PHE A 330 9.32 -5.87 -9.69
CA PHE A 330 10.62 -6.27 -10.20
C PHE A 330 10.64 -6.99 -11.58
N PRO A 331 10.02 -6.44 -12.64
CA PRO A 331 10.01 -7.09 -13.95
C PRO A 331 11.43 -7.32 -14.50
N GLU A 332 12.39 -6.46 -14.13
CA GLU A 332 13.81 -6.61 -14.49
C GLU A 332 14.47 -7.85 -13.89
N LEU A 333 13.94 -8.44 -12.81
CA LEU A 333 14.42 -9.73 -12.29
C LEU A 333 13.99 -10.92 -13.14
N PHE A 334 12.93 -10.75 -13.94
CA PHE A 334 12.32 -11.79 -14.76
C PHE A 334 12.56 -11.59 -16.27
N GLY A 335 13.31 -10.54 -16.64
CA GLY A 335 13.81 -10.29 -18.00
C GLY A 335 15.26 -10.75 -18.16
N ASP A 336 15.75 -10.79 -19.40
CA ASP A 336 17.09 -11.30 -19.73
C ASP A 336 18.24 -10.30 -19.44
N ASP A 337 17.93 -9.08 -18.99
CA ASP A 337 18.91 -8.00 -18.75
C ASP A 337 19.59 -8.10 -17.37
N ARG A 338 20.90 -8.40 -17.38
CA ARG A 338 21.74 -8.62 -16.18
C ARG A 338 22.49 -7.38 -15.69
N SER A 339 21.90 -6.19 -15.75
CA SER A 339 22.57 -4.98 -15.27
C SER A 339 22.55 -4.89 -13.73
N GLY A 340 23.70 -5.13 -13.08
CA GLY A 340 23.97 -4.80 -11.67
C GLY A 340 23.77 -5.94 -10.66
N GLU A 341 24.72 -6.88 -10.59
CA GLU A 341 24.64 -8.11 -9.78
C GLU A 341 24.30 -7.90 -8.29
N VAL A 342 24.77 -6.82 -7.66
CA VAL A 342 24.54 -6.56 -6.22
C VAL A 342 23.11 -6.07 -5.97
N ILE A 343 22.63 -5.15 -6.80
CA ILE A 343 21.25 -4.62 -6.71
C ILE A 343 20.26 -5.75 -7.07
N VAL A 344 20.56 -6.53 -8.10
CA VAL A 344 19.78 -7.72 -8.49
C VAL A 344 19.73 -8.75 -7.35
N ARG A 345 20.83 -8.96 -6.61
CA ARG A 345 20.87 -9.89 -5.46
C ARG A 345 19.98 -9.42 -4.30
N VAL A 346 20.04 -8.13 -3.96
CA VAL A 346 19.16 -7.53 -2.93
C VAL A 346 17.69 -7.58 -3.33
N LEU A 347 17.38 -7.21 -4.58
CA LEU A 347 16.03 -7.29 -5.14
C LEU A 347 15.51 -8.73 -5.16
N ARG A 348 16.36 -9.71 -5.48
CA ARG A 348 16.03 -11.14 -5.46
C ARG A 348 15.72 -11.64 -4.05
N THR A 349 16.48 -11.19 -3.03
CA THR A 349 16.18 -11.51 -1.63
C THR A 349 14.85 -10.91 -1.18
N LEU A 350 14.58 -9.64 -1.53
CA LEU A 350 13.30 -8.99 -1.22
C LEU A 350 12.13 -9.65 -1.97
N ALA A 351 12.32 -10.01 -3.23
CA ALA A 351 11.34 -10.75 -4.02
C ALA A 351 11.07 -12.15 -3.44
N HIS A 352 12.08 -12.86 -2.93
CA HIS A 352 11.86 -14.18 -2.31
C HIS A 352 11.05 -14.09 -1.02
N VAL A 353 11.23 -13.01 -0.24
CA VAL A 353 10.38 -12.72 0.93
C VAL A 353 8.96 -12.35 0.48
N GLY A 354 8.82 -11.51 -0.55
CA GLY A 354 7.54 -11.10 -1.11
C GLY A 354 6.76 -12.19 -1.84
N ASP A 355 7.42 -13.20 -2.40
CA ASP A 355 6.78 -14.29 -3.16
C ASP A 355 5.98 -15.23 -2.25
N ARG A 356 6.48 -15.45 -1.02
CA ARG A 356 5.72 -16.11 0.05
C ARG A 356 4.47 -15.32 0.49
N LEU A 357 4.38 -14.04 0.15
CA LEU A 357 3.36 -13.12 0.65
C LEU A 357 2.33 -12.74 -0.42
N ILE A 358 2.74 -12.57 -1.70
CA ILE A 358 1.89 -12.04 -2.78
C ILE A 358 1.86 -12.94 -4.04
N LYS A 359 2.64 -14.04 -4.10
CA LYS A 359 2.83 -14.87 -5.32
C LYS A 359 3.21 -13.99 -6.53
N LEU A 360 4.32 -13.27 -6.40
CA LEU A 360 4.77 -12.21 -7.30
C LEU A 360 4.87 -12.72 -8.75
N GLU A 361 5.31 -13.97 -8.93
CA GLU A 361 5.45 -14.58 -10.25
C GLU A 361 4.10 -14.80 -10.96
N SER A 362 3.06 -15.18 -10.21
CA SER A 362 1.71 -15.35 -10.75
C SER A 362 1.11 -14.00 -11.17
N LEU A 363 1.33 -12.96 -10.36
CA LEU A 363 0.89 -11.59 -10.67
C LEU A 363 1.60 -11.09 -11.93
N TYR A 364 2.93 -11.21 -12.00
CA TYR A 364 3.72 -10.82 -13.17
C TYR A 364 3.24 -11.54 -14.44
N ARG A 365 3.04 -12.87 -14.38
CA ARG A 365 2.52 -13.65 -15.51
C ARG A 365 1.13 -13.23 -15.97
N TYR A 366 0.27 -12.81 -15.04
CA TYR A 366 -1.05 -12.30 -15.36
C TYR A 366 -0.97 -10.94 -16.06
N VAL A 367 -0.32 -9.95 -15.45
CA VAL A 367 -0.28 -8.58 -16.00
C VAL A 367 0.49 -8.48 -17.32
N ARG A 368 1.50 -9.34 -17.54
CA ARG A 368 2.24 -9.40 -18.81
C ARG A 368 1.36 -9.77 -20.01
N LYS A 369 0.21 -10.42 -19.80
CA LYS A 369 -0.73 -10.80 -20.90
C LYS A 369 -1.35 -9.59 -21.60
N PHE A 370 -1.33 -8.43 -20.96
CA PHE A 370 -1.94 -7.19 -21.46
C PHE A 370 -0.98 -6.32 -22.27
N ASP A 371 0.33 -6.62 -22.24
CA ASP A 371 1.40 -5.88 -22.97
C ASP A 371 1.36 -4.36 -22.71
N ALA A 372 1.24 -3.99 -21.42
CA ALA A 372 0.88 -2.64 -20.98
C ALA A 372 1.81 -2.10 -19.86
N MET A 373 3.09 -2.47 -19.89
CA MET A 373 4.07 -2.01 -18.89
C MET A 373 4.34 -0.51 -19.05
N ALA A 374 4.22 0.24 -17.96
CA ALA A 374 4.35 1.69 -17.94
C ALA A 374 5.54 2.16 -17.06
N GLU A 375 5.38 3.30 -16.38
CA GLU A 375 6.42 3.96 -15.58
C GLU A 375 6.94 3.07 -14.44
N ARG A 376 8.22 3.26 -14.06
CA ARG A 376 8.82 2.61 -12.91
C ARG A 376 8.34 3.24 -11.60
N ARG A 377 8.21 2.40 -10.57
CA ARG A 377 8.03 2.84 -9.18
C ARG A 377 9.27 2.58 -8.34
N TYR A 378 9.47 3.46 -7.38
CA TYR A 378 10.65 3.45 -6.52
C TYR A 378 10.28 3.48 -5.05
N VAL A 379 11.14 2.85 -4.24
CA VAL A 379 11.26 3.17 -2.82
C VAL A 379 12.42 4.14 -2.65
N LEU A 380 12.21 5.18 -1.86
CA LEU A 380 13.26 6.12 -1.48
C LEU A 380 13.47 6.10 0.02
N LEU A 381 14.72 5.85 0.44
CA LEU A 381 15.11 5.77 1.84
C LEU A 381 16.58 6.14 2.04
N PRO A 382 16.99 6.58 3.25
CA PRO A 382 18.41 6.67 3.60
C PRO A 382 19.04 5.27 3.65
N LEU A 383 20.29 5.12 3.19
CA LEU A 383 20.97 3.81 3.18
C LEU A 383 21.19 3.25 4.60
N ILE A 384 21.42 4.11 5.58
CA ILE A 384 21.55 3.74 7.00
C ILE A 384 20.21 3.27 7.61
N ASP A 385 19.09 3.48 6.91
CA ASP A 385 17.74 3.17 7.38
C ASP A 385 17.16 1.92 6.71
N VAL A 386 17.92 1.19 5.88
CA VAL A 386 17.40 0.06 5.09
C VAL A 386 16.70 -0.99 5.94
N ILE A 387 17.31 -1.42 7.03
CA ILE A 387 16.75 -2.45 7.91
C ILE A 387 15.47 -1.96 8.62
N PRO A 388 15.47 -0.81 9.36
CA PRO A 388 14.25 -0.33 10.00
C PRO A 388 13.16 0.07 8.99
N ALA A 389 13.53 0.59 7.82
CA ALA A 389 12.59 0.85 6.74
C ALA A 389 11.94 -0.43 6.23
N ALA A 390 12.72 -1.48 5.95
CA ALA A 390 12.19 -2.76 5.50
C ALA A 390 11.24 -3.38 6.54
N ALA A 391 11.59 -3.34 7.83
CA ALA A 391 10.70 -3.81 8.90
C ALA A 391 9.39 -3.00 8.95
N ALA A 392 9.46 -1.67 8.82
CA ALA A 392 8.28 -0.82 8.79
C ALA A 392 7.40 -1.06 7.55
N LEU A 393 8.00 -1.19 6.37
CA LEU A 393 7.30 -1.46 5.11
C LEU A 393 6.60 -2.82 5.16
N LEU A 394 7.29 -3.88 5.61
CA LEU A 394 6.69 -5.19 5.80
C LEU A 394 5.54 -5.14 6.82
N THR A 395 5.72 -4.41 7.92
CA THR A 395 4.65 -4.25 8.91
C THR A 395 3.45 -3.53 8.30
N LEU A 396 3.64 -2.46 7.54
CA LEU A 396 2.56 -1.73 6.88
C LEU A 396 1.82 -2.58 5.85
N GLU A 397 2.56 -3.26 4.98
CA GLU A 397 1.98 -4.03 3.88
C GLU A 397 1.37 -5.35 4.35
N LEU A 398 1.77 -5.90 5.52
CA LEU A 398 1.29 -7.20 6.01
C LEU A 398 0.32 -7.13 7.18
N THR A 399 0.28 -6.02 7.91
CA THR A 399 -0.69 -5.87 8.99
C THR A 399 -2.08 -5.73 8.36
N PRO A 400 -3.07 -6.55 8.77
CA PRO A 400 -4.44 -6.38 8.31
C PRO A 400 -4.93 -4.96 8.56
N HIS A 401 -5.75 -4.43 7.65
CA HIS A 401 -6.43 -3.17 7.88
C HIS A 401 -7.20 -3.22 9.21
N ARG A 402 -7.22 -2.11 9.95
CA ARG A 402 -8.00 -2.02 11.18
C ARG A 402 -9.47 -2.28 10.84
N SER A 403 -10.05 -3.30 11.48
CA SER A 403 -11.41 -3.76 11.24
C SER A 403 -12.41 -2.62 11.34
N THR A 404 -13.05 -2.25 10.24
CA THR A 404 -14.29 -1.48 10.24
C THR A 404 -15.45 -2.45 10.19
N HIS A 405 -16.23 -2.53 11.30
CA HIS A 405 -17.56 -3.12 11.55
C HIS A 405 -18.05 -4.40 10.85
N LEU A 406 -17.64 -4.69 9.61
CA LEU A 406 -17.97 -5.91 8.88
C LEU A 406 -17.47 -7.17 9.60
N THR A 407 -16.40 -7.10 10.40
CA THR A 407 -15.84 -8.27 11.09
C THR A 407 -16.68 -8.77 12.27
N SER A 408 -17.70 -8.04 12.75
CA SER A 408 -18.52 -8.54 13.87
C SER A 408 -19.49 -9.66 13.44
N THR A 409 -19.79 -9.77 12.15
CA THR A 409 -20.54 -10.89 11.55
C THR A 409 -19.66 -12.08 11.15
N PHE A 410 -18.35 -12.02 11.42
CA PHE A 410 -17.38 -13.10 11.16
C PHE A 410 -16.89 -13.79 12.44
N ARG A 411 -17.72 -13.82 13.50
CA ARG A 411 -17.53 -14.71 14.65
C ARG A 411 -18.68 -15.69 14.77
#